data_AF-A0A836JBX7-F1
#
_entry.id   AF-A0A836JBX7-F1
#
_cell.length_a   1.000
_cell.length_b   1.000
_cell.length_c   1.000
_cell.angle_alpha   90.00
_cell.angle_beta   90.00
_cell.angle_gamma   90.00
#
_symmetry.space_group_name_H-M   'P 1'
#
loop_
_entity.id
_entity.type
_entity.pdbx_description
1 polymer ?
#
loop_
_entity_poly.entity_id
_entity_poly.type
_entity_poly.pdbx_seq_one_letter_code
_entity_poly.pdbx_strand_id
1 'polypeptide(L)'
;NSIANECMTMKRLLIIYLLYTFFQAVLLSPCVKIVYKQTNVGFRCTELTTLRQYLDKAWTNTTIITIFDSNIPNIPGHSFARFGATLVTLDLHESGIQTCDPQAFIGLTKLKKLMLWGNKLTYVSKDWFVNMYSLQTLDLSFNVIQWVDYMIFPMLNNLQNFYFDYNQLSSIDYNMFANLGNLTKVKFSKNPWIWAYRARLTWQLENQKVEILDMWEDWNWMNVMIKDCIESGRGELPSDKVLDCVVEELLVFTYETYSVQERSSMVECSNQTSRLVRCMRPSNTTGNTDYETVRMILEDYSTILPSMQRALSHFSLK
;
A
#
# COMPACT_ATOMS: atom_id res chain seq x y z
N ASN A 1 7.61 69.02 26.14
CA ASN A 1 8.14 68.73 24.78
C ASN A 1 8.83 67.37 24.65
N SER A 2 9.56 66.85 25.65
CA SER A 2 10.23 65.52 25.55
C SER A 2 9.27 64.32 25.44
N ILE A 3 8.22 64.30 26.27
CA ILE A 3 7.28 63.16 26.37
C ILE A 3 6.42 62.98 25.10
N ALA A 4 6.12 64.08 24.40
CA ALA A 4 5.36 64.04 23.15
C ALA A 4 6.18 63.43 21.99
N ASN A 5 7.49 63.67 21.96
CA ASN A 5 8.39 63.07 20.98
C ASN A 5 8.57 61.58 21.23
N GLU A 6 8.76 61.16 22.48
CA GLU A 6 8.88 59.73 22.84
C GLU A 6 7.63 58.92 22.47
N CYS A 7 6.44 59.49 22.70
CA CYS A 7 5.16 58.88 22.32
C CYS A 7 5.00 58.75 20.79
N MET A 8 5.48 59.72 20.01
CA MET A 8 5.49 59.62 18.54
C MET A 8 6.48 58.57 18.01
N THR A 9 7.65 58.43 18.63
CA THR A 9 8.62 57.37 18.27
C THR A 9 8.10 55.97 18.60
N MET A 10 7.44 55.77 19.74
CA MET A 10 6.84 54.47 20.07
C MET A 10 5.72 54.10 19.11
N LYS A 11 4.83 55.05 18.74
CA LYS A 11 3.80 54.79 17.72
C LYS A 11 4.40 54.40 16.37
N ARG A 12 5.50 55.04 15.94
CA ARG A 12 6.19 54.68 14.69
C ARG A 12 6.82 53.30 14.75
N LEU A 13 7.46 52.94 15.87
CA LEU A 13 8.03 51.61 16.07
C LEU A 13 6.95 50.51 16.10
N LEU A 14 5.79 50.80 16.70
CA LEU A 14 4.66 49.87 16.76
C LEU A 14 3.99 49.72 15.39
N ILE A 15 3.92 50.79 14.59
CA ILE A 15 3.47 50.73 13.19
C ILE A 15 4.48 49.97 12.32
N ILE A 16 5.80 50.16 12.51
CA ILE A 16 6.83 49.40 11.79
C ILE A 16 6.78 47.93 12.17
N TYR A 17 6.58 47.61 13.46
CA TYR A 17 6.40 46.24 13.93
C TYR A 17 5.11 45.63 13.39
N LEU A 18 3.99 46.36 13.40
CA LEU A 18 2.73 45.92 12.80
C LEU A 18 2.84 45.75 11.29
N LEU A 19 3.54 46.65 10.59
CA LEU A 19 3.81 46.51 9.17
C LEU A 19 4.76 45.34 8.91
N TYR A 20 5.75 45.08 9.77
CA TYR A 20 6.67 43.95 9.68
C TYR A 20 5.96 42.63 9.97
N THR A 21 5.10 42.54 10.99
CA THR A 21 4.28 41.36 11.24
C THR A 21 3.21 41.19 10.16
N PHE A 22 2.68 42.26 9.59
CA PHE A 22 1.79 42.22 8.43
C PHE A 22 2.54 41.82 7.13
N PHE A 23 3.83 42.19 6.99
CA PHE A 23 4.69 41.79 5.88
C PHE A 23 5.19 40.35 6.01
N GLN A 24 5.45 39.88 7.23
CA GLN A 24 5.66 38.45 7.54
C GLN A 24 4.36 37.65 7.40
N ALA A 25 3.21 38.29 7.62
CA ALA A 25 1.88 37.77 7.32
C ALA A 25 1.42 38.07 5.88
N VAL A 26 2.31 38.52 4.98
CA VAL A 26 2.14 38.25 3.55
C VAL A 26 2.33 36.75 3.41
N LEU A 27 1.21 36.07 3.67
CA LEU A 27 1.05 34.63 3.69
C LEU A 27 1.82 34.04 2.52
N LEU A 28 2.80 33.18 2.80
CA LEU A 28 3.12 32.16 1.81
C LEU A 28 1.81 31.45 1.51
N SER A 29 1.30 31.66 0.31
CA SER A 29 0.15 30.92 -0.18
C SER A 29 0.42 29.44 0.07
N PRO A 30 -0.53 28.68 0.64
CA PRO A 30 -0.35 27.25 0.92
C PRO A 30 -0.04 26.47 -0.37
N CYS A 31 -0.35 27.08 -1.52
CA CYS A 31 0.01 26.60 -2.83
C CYS A 31 1.09 27.43 -3.53
N VAL A 32 2.01 26.73 -4.18
CA VAL A 32 3.12 27.26 -4.97
C VAL A 32 3.08 26.67 -6.38
N LYS A 33 3.34 27.51 -7.37
CA LYS A 33 3.49 27.11 -8.77
C LYS A 33 4.96 26.77 -9.03
N ILE A 34 5.22 25.65 -9.68
CA ILE A 34 6.57 25.11 -9.90
C ILE A 34 6.80 24.94 -11.40
N VAL A 35 8.01 25.18 -11.87
CA VAL A 35 8.44 24.87 -13.24
C VAL A 35 9.55 23.83 -13.14
N TYR A 36 9.30 22.61 -13.61
CA TYR A 36 10.28 21.51 -13.53
C TYR A 36 11.21 21.47 -14.75
N LYS A 37 10.64 21.64 -15.95
CA LYS A 37 11.32 21.70 -17.26
C LYS A 37 10.56 22.68 -18.15
N GLN A 38 11.11 23.07 -19.31
CA GLN A 38 10.52 24.09 -20.21
C GLN A 38 9.02 23.90 -20.52
N THR A 39 8.49 22.68 -20.46
CA THR A 39 7.06 22.38 -20.70
C THR A 39 6.30 21.87 -19.47
N ASN A 40 6.98 21.44 -18.41
CA ASN A 40 6.33 20.76 -17.28
C ASN A 40 6.11 21.74 -16.14
N VAL A 41 4.83 21.96 -15.89
CA VAL A 41 4.33 22.94 -14.94
C VAL A 41 3.64 22.21 -13.78
N GLY A 42 4.02 22.57 -12.56
CA GLY A 42 3.56 21.99 -11.32
C GLY A 42 2.72 22.95 -10.48
N PHE A 43 1.84 22.37 -9.67
CA PHE A 43 1.12 23.08 -8.62
C PHE A 43 1.18 22.25 -7.34
N ARG A 44 1.89 22.75 -6.33
CA ARG A 44 2.11 22.07 -5.05
C ARG A 44 1.36 22.81 -3.96
N CYS A 45 0.58 22.11 -3.15
CA CYS A 45 -0.14 22.67 -2.01
C CYS A 45 0.07 21.87 -0.73
N THR A 46 0.04 22.56 0.41
CA THR A 46 0.02 21.97 1.76
C THR A 46 -1.05 22.62 2.63
N GLU A 47 -1.35 22.01 3.77
CA GLU A 47 -2.24 22.56 4.80
C GLU A 47 -3.64 22.93 4.28
N LEU A 48 -4.12 22.22 3.25
CA LEU A 48 -5.42 22.49 2.66
C LEU A 48 -6.54 21.81 3.45
N THR A 49 -7.65 22.54 3.60
CA THR A 49 -8.92 21.98 4.11
C THR A 49 -10.00 21.86 3.01
N THR A 50 -9.79 22.56 1.88
CA THR A 50 -10.70 22.59 0.73
C THR A 50 -9.90 22.71 -0.56
N LEU A 51 -10.43 22.20 -1.67
CA LEU A 51 -9.73 22.19 -2.96
C LEU A 51 -10.05 23.40 -3.85
N ARG A 52 -11.34 23.69 -4.06
CA ARG A 52 -11.82 24.58 -5.14
C ARG A 52 -11.12 25.93 -5.19
N GLN A 53 -11.10 26.66 -4.07
CA GLN A 53 -10.53 28.02 -3.99
C GLN A 53 -9.03 28.09 -4.33
N TYR A 54 -8.30 26.98 -4.18
CA TYR A 54 -6.86 26.92 -4.42
C TYR A 54 -6.53 26.42 -5.81
N LEU A 55 -7.26 25.42 -6.32
CA LEU A 55 -7.09 24.92 -7.68
C LEU A 55 -7.33 26.01 -8.74
N ASP A 56 -8.18 26.99 -8.44
CA ASP A 56 -8.40 28.15 -9.30
C ASP A 56 -7.12 28.95 -9.57
N LYS A 57 -6.21 28.99 -8.60
CA LYS A 57 -4.95 29.72 -8.69
C LYS A 57 -3.92 29.01 -9.57
N ALA A 58 -4.06 27.72 -9.84
CA ALA A 58 -3.12 26.96 -10.68
C ALA A 58 -3.11 27.47 -12.13
N TRP A 59 -2.07 27.15 -12.90
CA TRP A 59 -2.07 27.45 -14.34
C TRP A 59 -2.95 26.44 -15.11
N THR A 60 -3.52 26.84 -16.24
CA THR A 60 -4.37 25.95 -17.06
C THR A 60 -3.56 24.82 -17.70
N ASN A 61 -2.29 25.07 -18.03
CA ASN A 61 -1.35 24.09 -18.57
C ASN A 61 -0.63 23.25 -17.50
N THR A 62 -1.13 23.23 -16.25
CA THR A 62 -0.52 22.44 -15.17
C THR A 62 -0.51 20.95 -15.55
N THR A 63 0.66 20.34 -15.43
CA THR A 63 0.93 18.93 -15.75
C THR A 63 1.03 18.04 -14.52
N ILE A 64 1.39 18.62 -13.37
CA ILE A 64 1.58 17.91 -12.11
C ILE A 64 0.86 18.70 -11.01
N ILE A 65 -0.03 18.05 -10.29
CA ILE A 65 -0.62 18.60 -9.06
C ILE A 65 -0.19 17.71 -7.91
N THR A 66 0.35 18.32 -6.86
CA THR A 66 0.75 17.62 -5.62
C THR A 66 0.10 18.33 -4.44
N ILE A 67 -0.73 17.62 -3.70
CA ILE A 67 -1.37 18.11 -2.47
C ILE A 67 -1.06 17.09 -1.40
N PHE A 68 -0.46 17.52 -0.31
CA PHE A 68 -0.08 16.65 0.79
C PHE A 68 -0.07 17.44 2.10
N ASP A 69 0.11 16.76 3.23
CA ASP A 69 0.07 17.38 4.55
C ASP A 69 -1.17 18.27 4.72
N SER A 70 -2.32 17.70 4.37
CA SER A 70 -3.60 18.41 4.24
C SER A 70 -4.72 17.60 4.91
N ASN A 71 -5.87 18.21 5.12
CA ASN A 71 -7.03 17.56 5.70
C ASN A 71 -8.26 17.84 4.84
N ILE A 72 -8.41 17.05 3.76
CA ILE A 72 -9.45 17.16 2.74
C ILE A 72 -10.27 15.86 2.79
N PRO A 73 -11.23 15.71 3.73
CA PRO A 73 -11.93 14.43 3.92
C PRO A 73 -12.72 13.94 2.71
N ASN A 74 -13.14 14.87 1.85
CA ASN A 74 -13.88 14.57 0.63
C ASN A 74 -13.27 15.30 -0.56
N ILE A 75 -13.06 14.58 -1.68
CA ILE A 75 -12.78 15.20 -2.97
C ILE A 75 -14.11 15.43 -3.71
N PRO A 76 -14.52 16.71 -3.93
CA PRO A 76 -15.74 17.01 -4.65
C PRO A 76 -15.66 16.61 -6.13
N GLY A 77 -16.82 16.35 -6.73
CA GLY A 77 -16.93 16.09 -8.17
C GLY A 77 -16.35 17.23 -9.01
N HIS A 78 -15.74 16.87 -10.13
CA HIS A 78 -15.14 17.79 -11.12
C HIS A 78 -13.99 18.65 -10.59
N SER A 79 -13.42 18.36 -9.41
CA SER A 79 -12.36 19.17 -8.79
C SER A 79 -11.18 19.42 -9.72
N PHE A 80 -10.83 18.44 -10.55
CA PHE A 80 -9.67 18.51 -11.45
C PHE A 80 -10.03 18.62 -12.94
N ALA A 81 -11.31 18.74 -13.29
CA ALA A 81 -11.78 18.65 -14.68
C ALA A 81 -11.13 19.70 -15.61
N ARG A 82 -10.85 20.91 -15.09
CA ARG A 82 -10.17 21.99 -15.84
C ARG A 82 -8.75 21.63 -16.32
N PHE A 83 -8.14 20.59 -15.76
CA PHE A 83 -6.79 20.13 -16.13
C PHE A 83 -6.81 18.88 -17.02
N GLY A 84 -7.98 18.40 -17.46
CA GLY A 84 -8.11 17.12 -18.19
C GLY A 84 -7.24 17.00 -19.45
N ALA A 85 -6.97 18.12 -20.13
CA ALA A 85 -6.15 18.14 -21.34
C ALA A 85 -4.63 18.12 -21.09
N THR A 86 -4.18 18.30 -19.84
CA THR A 86 -2.77 18.61 -19.51
C THR A 86 -2.23 17.82 -18.33
N LEU A 87 -3.07 17.43 -17.36
CA LEU A 87 -2.65 16.76 -16.14
C LEU A 87 -2.15 15.34 -16.42
N VAL A 88 -0.92 15.06 -16.00
CA VAL A 88 -0.23 13.78 -16.16
C VAL A 88 -0.02 13.09 -14.82
N THR A 89 0.18 13.86 -13.75
CA THR A 89 0.36 13.33 -12.40
C THR A 89 -0.51 14.09 -11.43
N LEU A 90 -1.33 13.35 -10.69
CA LEU A 90 -2.12 13.84 -9.58
C LEU A 90 -1.70 13.07 -8.34
N ASP A 91 -1.08 13.79 -7.42
CA ASP A 91 -0.58 13.26 -6.17
C ASP A 91 -1.32 13.95 -5.03
N LEU A 92 -2.08 13.16 -4.27
CA LEU A 92 -2.95 13.59 -3.18
C LEU A 92 -2.62 12.82 -1.89
N HIS A 93 -1.36 12.42 -1.72
CA HIS A 93 -0.96 11.64 -0.56
C HIS A 93 -1.13 12.40 0.76
N GLU A 94 -1.24 11.66 1.87
CA GLU A 94 -1.24 12.22 3.23
C GLU A 94 -2.17 13.45 3.39
N SER A 95 -3.34 13.39 2.77
CA SER A 95 -4.29 14.52 2.69
C SER A 95 -5.58 14.25 3.48
N GLY A 96 -5.61 13.19 4.29
CA GLY A 96 -6.75 12.85 5.15
C GLY A 96 -8.03 12.48 4.38
N ILE A 97 -7.91 12.12 3.10
CA ILE A 97 -9.05 11.82 2.22
C ILE A 97 -9.75 10.54 2.68
N GLN A 98 -11.06 10.62 2.91
CA GLN A 98 -11.89 9.49 3.31
C GLN A 98 -12.81 9.03 2.17
N THR A 99 -13.29 9.99 1.37
CA THR A 99 -14.22 9.73 0.27
C THR A 99 -13.87 10.56 -0.95
N CYS A 100 -14.18 10.03 -2.13
CA CYS A 100 -14.10 10.77 -3.39
C CYS A 100 -15.47 10.68 -4.07
N ASP A 101 -15.99 11.83 -4.52
CA ASP A 101 -17.16 11.86 -5.38
C ASP A 101 -16.94 10.98 -6.63
N PRO A 102 -17.97 10.28 -7.15
CA PRO A 102 -17.85 9.46 -8.36
C PRO A 102 -17.25 10.20 -9.57
N GLN A 103 -17.43 11.53 -9.64
CA GLN A 103 -16.92 12.37 -10.71
C GLN A 103 -15.69 13.20 -10.30
N ALA A 104 -15.01 12.86 -9.19
CA ALA A 104 -13.85 13.59 -8.70
C ALA A 104 -12.72 13.72 -9.74
N PHE A 105 -12.47 12.65 -10.50
CA PHE A 105 -11.38 12.55 -11.48
C PHE A 105 -11.86 12.57 -12.94
N ILE A 106 -13.12 12.97 -13.18
CA ILE A 106 -13.71 12.96 -14.52
C ILE A 106 -12.91 13.83 -15.51
N GLY A 107 -12.72 13.33 -16.73
CA GLY A 107 -12.07 14.05 -17.82
C GLY A 107 -10.53 14.03 -17.77
N LEU A 108 -9.90 13.39 -16.78
CA LEU A 108 -8.44 13.27 -16.67
C LEU A 108 -7.85 12.21 -17.61
N THR A 109 -8.14 12.30 -18.91
CA THR A 109 -7.82 11.26 -19.92
C THR A 109 -6.32 11.08 -20.18
N LYS A 110 -5.50 12.09 -19.85
CA LYS A 110 -4.03 12.04 -19.96
C LYS A 110 -3.31 11.65 -18.67
N LEU A 111 -4.04 11.40 -17.59
CA LEU A 111 -3.43 11.09 -16.31
C LEU A 111 -2.71 9.75 -16.39
N LYS A 112 -1.43 9.75 -16.04
CA LYS A 112 -0.58 8.56 -16.00
C LYS A 112 -0.31 8.08 -14.58
N LYS A 113 -0.37 8.98 -13.59
CA LYS A 113 -0.09 8.65 -12.19
C LYS A 113 -1.16 9.25 -11.30
N LEU A 114 -1.81 8.39 -10.52
CA LEU A 114 -2.71 8.77 -9.44
C LEU A 114 -2.15 8.21 -8.14
N MET A 115 -1.72 9.11 -7.26
CA MET A 115 -1.17 8.76 -5.95
C MET A 115 -2.17 9.19 -4.88
N LEU A 116 -2.70 8.22 -4.15
CA LEU A 116 -3.69 8.39 -3.07
C LEU A 116 -3.21 7.72 -1.77
N TRP A 117 -1.91 7.40 -1.67
CA TRP A 117 -1.36 6.72 -0.52
C TRP A 117 -1.39 7.57 0.75
N GLY A 118 -1.39 6.94 1.93
CA GLY A 118 -1.38 7.66 3.21
C GLY A 118 -2.69 8.40 3.51
N ASN A 119 -3.81 7.96 2.93
CA ASN A 119 -5.13 8.53 3.17
C ASN A 119 -5.97 7.61 4.07
N LYS A 120 -7.29 7.85 4.12
CA LYS A 120 -8.25 7.13 4.97
C LYS A 120 -9.37 6.51 4.12
N LEU A 121 -9.06 6.14 2.88
CA LEU A 121 -10.03 5.52 1.96
C LEU A 121 -10.41 4.13 2.48
N THR A 122 -11.71 3.82 2.46
CA THR A 122 -12.25 2.52 2.89
C THR A 122 -12.69 1.63 1.73
N TYR A 123 -12.93 2.20 0.55
CA TYR A 123 -13.31 1.49 -0.66
C TYR A 123 -12.73 2.18 -1.90
N VAL A 124 -12.65 1.44 -3.01
CA VAL A 124 -12.24 1.96 -4.32
C VAL A 124 -13.37 1.73 -5.30
N SER A 125 -14.00 2.82 -5.77
CA SER A 125 -15.10 2.74 -6.75
C SER A 125 -14.57 2.72 -8.17
N LYS A 126 -15.22 1.93 -9.05
CA LYS A 126 -14.99 1.97 -10.50
C LYS A 126 -15.23 3.35 -11.12
N ASP A 127 -16.12 4.15 -10.54
CA ASP A 127 -16.53 5.43 -11.12
C ASP A 127 -15.38 6.43 -11.16
N TRP A 128 -14.39 6.26 -10.26
CA TRP A 128 -13.19 7.09 -10.22
C TRP A 128 -12.32 6.94 -11.47
N PHE A 129 -12.42 5.81 -12.17
CA PHE A 129 -11.51 5.43 -13.27
C PHE A 129 -12.14 5.52 -14.66
N VAL A 130 -13.33 6.11 -14.76
CA VAL A 130 -14.01 6.30 -16.05
C VAL A 130 -13.12 7.11 -16.99
N ASN A 131 -12.79 6.52 -18.14
CA ASN A 131 -11.93 7.07 -19.19
C ASN A 131 -10.47 7.34 -18.77
N MET A 132 -9.98 6.73 -17.68
CA MET A 132 -8.57 6.82 -17.26
C MET A 132 -7.64 5.85 -18.01
N TYR A 133 -7.83 5.74 -19.33
CA TYR A 133 -7.11 4.76 -20.17
C TYR A 133 -5.59 4.96 -20.20
N SER A 134 -5.10 6.15 -19.86
CA SER A 134 -3.66 6.46 -19.84
C SER A 134 -2.99 6.12 -18.50
N LEU A 135 -3.74 5.64 -17.50
CA LEU A 135 -3.20 5.43 -16.16
C LEU A 135 -2.18 4.29 -16.17
N GLN A 136 -0.97 4.60 -15.69
CA GLN A 136 0.18 3.69 -15.64
C GLN A 136 0.57 3.36 -14.20
N THR A 137 0.27 4.24 -13.25
CA THR A 137 0.57 4.02 -11.83
C THR A 137 -0.62 4.44 -10.99
N LEU A 138 -1.08 3.51 -10.16
CA LEU A 138 -2.09 3.72 -9.14
C LEU A 138 -1.49 3.31 -7.80
N ASP A 139 -1.40 4.25 -6.87
CA ASP A 139 -0.90 4.01 -5.53
C ASP A 139 -2.00 4.31 -4.51
N LEU A 140 -2.46 3.26 -3.84
CA LEU A 140 -3.50 3.24 -2.82
C LEU A 140 -2.94 2.78 -1.46
N SER A 141 -1.62 2.68 -1.33
CA SER A 141 -0.99 2.10 -0.15
C SER A 141 -1.23 2.94 1.11
N PHE A 142 -1.11 2.34 2.30
CA PHE A 142 -1.31 3.05 3.57
C PHE A 142 -2.68 3.74 3.65
N ASN A 143 -3.74 2.99 3.34
CA ASN A 143 -5.13 3.39 3.53
C ASN A 143 -5.83 2.38 4.47
N VAL A 144 -7.16 2.40 4.52
CA VAL A 144 -7.97 1.43 5.28
C VAL A 144 -8.96 0.72 4.35
N ILE A 145 -8.53 0.46 3.11
CA ILE A 145 -9.39 -0.08 2.06
C ILE A 145 -9.76 -1.52 2.39
N GLN A 146 -11.06 -1.80 2.41
CA GLN A 146 -11.61 -3.14 2.65
C GLN A 146 -12.12 -3.79 1.37
N TRP A 147 -12.42 -2.99 0.34
CA TRP A 147 -12.98 -3.47 -0.91
C TRP A 147 -12.54 -2.64 -2.11
N VAL A 148 -12.24 -3.33 -3.21
CA VAL A 148 -11.95 -2.75 -4.52
C VAL A 148 -12.99 -3.26 -5.50
N ASP A 149 -13.68 -2.35 -6.19
CA ASP A 149 -14.61 -2.72 -7.26
C ASP A 149 -13.86 -3.41 -8.40
N TYR A 150 -14.21 -4.67 -8.68
CA TYR A 150 -13.55 -5.46 -9.70
C TYR A 150 -13.71 -4.88 -11.12
N MET A 151 -14.69 -4.00 -11.34
CA MET A 151 -14.86 -3.32 -12.63
C MET A 151 -13.75 -2.30 -12.92
N ILE A 152 -12.85 -2.00 -11.98
CA ILE A 152 -11.71 -1.11 -12.23
C ILE A 152 -10.71 -1.78 -13.20
N PHE A 153 -10.51 -3.10 -13.11
CA PHE A 153 -9.40 -3.76 -13.79
C PHE A 153 -9.50 -3.72 -15.32
N PRO A 154 -10.68 -3.96 -15.93
CA PRO A 154 -10.84 -3.81 -17.37
C PRO A 154 -10.65 -2.37 -17.87
N MET A 155 -10.84 -1.35 -17.01
CA MET A 155 -10.66 0.06 -17.37
C MET A 155 -9.19 0.51 -17.33
N LEU A 156 -8.35 -0.23 -16.62
CA LEU A 156 -6.95 0.10 -16.33
C LEU A 156 -5.96 -0.77 -17.13
N ASN A 157 -6.26 -1.02 -18.40
CA ASN A 157 -5.47 -1.87 -19.29
C ASN A 157 -4.01 -1.42 -19.50
N ASN A 158 -3.70 -0.13 -19.30
CA ASN A 158 -2.35 0.42 -19.40
C ASN A 158 -1.61 0.52 -18.05
N LEU A 159 -2.20 0.03 -16.97
CA LEU A 159 -1.61 0.07 -15.64
C LEU A 159 -0.35 -0.79 -15.59
N GLN A 160 0.76 -0.19 -15.16
CA GLN A 160 2.07 -0.83 -15.06
C GLN A 160 2.45 -1.10 -13.61
N ASN A 161 2.03 -0.20 -12.71
CA ASN A 161 2.36 -0.24 -11.29
C ASN A 161 1.06 -0.13 -10.49
N PHE A 162 0.78 -1.13 -9.65
CA PHE A 162 -0.37 -1.09 -8.76
C PHE A 162 0.06 -1.38 -7.32
N TYR A 163 -0.05 -0.37 -6.45
CA TYR A 163 0.33 -0.47 -5.06
C TYR A 163 -0.91 -0.33 -4.19
N PHE A 164 -1.16 -1.32 -3.35
CA PHE A 164 -2.30 -1.39 -2.44
C PHE A 164 -1.92 -2.13 -1.14
N ASP A 165 -0.62 -2.16 -0.81
CA ASP A 165 -0.10 -2.63 0.46
C ASP A 165 -0.51 -1.74 1.64
N TYR A 166 -0.44 -2.27 2.86
CA TYR A 166 -0.88 -1.56 4.08
C TYR A 166 -2.33 -1.07 3.98
N ASN A 167 -3.25 -2.03 3.81
CA ASN A 167 -4.69 -1.81 3.75
C ASN A 167 -5.44 -2.87 4.60
N GLN A 168 -6.75 -3.01 4.40
CA GLN A 168 -7.62 -3.94 5.15
C GLN A 168 -8.32 -4.95 4.21
N LEU A 169 -7.69 -5.28 3.08
CA LEU A 169 -8.23 -6.20 2.09
C LEU A 169 -8.08 -7.65 2.57
N SER A 170 -9.19 -8.37 2.69
CA SER A 170 -9.18 -9.82 2.93
C SER A 170 -9.25 -10.64 1.65
N SER A 171 -9.72 -10.04 0.56
CA SER A 171 -9.83 -10.67 -0.75
C SER A 171 -9.83 -9.61 -1.86
N ILE A 172 -9.48 -10.04 -3.06
CA ILE A 172 -9.58 -9.27 -4.30
C ILE A 172 -9.85 -10.25 -5.43
N ASP A 173 -10.59 -9.83 -6.46
CA ASP A 173 -10.87 -10.71 -7.59
C ASP A 173 -9.62 -10.90 -8.45
N TYR A 174 -8.82 -11.89 -8.07
CA TYR A 174 -7.55 -12.21 -8.72
C TYR A 174 -7.74 -12.58 -10.21
N ASN A 175 -8.90 -13.10 -10.64
CA ASN A 175 -9.13 -13.42 -12.05
C ASN A 175 -9.08 -12.15 -12.92
N MET A 176 -9.45 -11.01 -12.34
CA MET A 176 -9.54 -9.75 -13.07
C MET A 176 -8.17 -9.14 -13.34
N PHE A 177 -7.10 -9.57 -12.64
CA PHE A 177 -5.72 -9.16 -12.94
C PHE A 177 -5.26 -9.61 -14.33
N ALA A 178 -5.88 -10.64 -14.92
CA ALA A 178 -5.66 -11.02 -16.31
C ALA A 178 -5.99 -9.89 -17.30
N ASN A 179 -6.87 -8.94 -16.93
CA ASN A 179 -7.17 -7.76 -17.74
C ASN A 179 -6.05 -6.71 -17.70
N LEU A 180 -5.18 -6.76 -16.69
CA LEU A 180 -4.05 -5.83 -16.53
C LEU A 180 -2.83 -6.33 -17.32
N GLY A 181 -2.97 -6.41 -18.65
CA GLY A 181 -1.94 -7.01 -19.52
C GLY A 181 -0.58 -6.28 -19.53
N ASN A 182 -0.55 -5.02 -19.12
CA ASN A 182 0.67 -4.20 -19.03
C ASN A 182 1.23 -4.10 -17.60
N LEU A 183 0.66 -4.84 -16.64
CA LEU A 183 1.11 -4.80 -15.26
C LEU A 183 2.52 -5.36 -15.15
N THR A 184 3.40 -4.62 -14.49
CA THR A 184 4.81 -4.98 -14.32
C THR A 184 5.21 -5.08 -12.86
N LYS A 185 4.59 -4.26 -11.98
CA LYS A 185 4.96 -4.18 -10.57
C LYS A 185 3.73 -4.10 -9.69
N VAL A 186 3.72 -4.90 -8.64
CA VAL A 186 2.66 -4.88 -7.63
C VAL A 186 3.25 -4.82 -6.22
N LYS A 187 2.53 -4.13 -5.34
CA LYS A 187 2.69 -4.22 -3.89
C LYS A 187 1.33 -4.47 -3.28
N PHE A 188 1.22 -5.52 -2.48
CA PHE A 188 -0.05 -5.92 -1.88
C PHE A 188 0.08 -6.55 -0.50
N SER A 189 1.29 -6.61 0.06
CA SER A 189 1.55 -7.10 1.41
C SER A 189 0.82 -6.27 2.48
N LYS A 190 0.87 -6.70 3.75
CA LYS A 190 0.28 -5.96 4.87
C LYS A 190 -1.20 -5.64 4.67
N ASN A 191 -1.92 -6.69 4.28
CA ASN A 191 -3.37 -6.76 4.20
C ASN A 191 -3.78 -8.10 4.86
N PRO A 192 -4.95 -8.19 5.50
CA PRO A 192 -5.43 -9.40 6.16
C PRO A 192 -5.95 -10.45 5.15
N TRP A 193 -5.14 -10.79 4.15
CA TRP A 193 -5.55 -11.69 3.07
C TRP A 193 -5.96 -13.05 3.59
N ILE A 194 -7.12 -13.52 3.14
CA ILE A 194 -7.46 -14.93 3.22
C ILE A 194 -6.45 -15.70 2.36
N TRP A 195 -5.81 -16.71 2.95
CA TRP A 195 -4.74 -17.50 2.33
C TRP A 195 -5.04 -17.93 0.89
N ALA A 196 -6.28 -18.37 0.63
CA ALA A 196 -6.72 -18.85 -0.68
C ALA A 196 -6.66 -17.75 -1.74
N TYR A 197 -7.09 -16.53 -1.39
CA TYR A 197 -7.03 -15.37 -2.27
C TYR A 197 -5.60 -14.90 -2.47
N ARG A 198 -4.79 -14.89 -1.40
CA ARG A 198 -3.37 -14.55 -1.49
C ARG A 198 -2.65 -15.50 -2.45
N ALA A 199 -2.80 -16.81 -2.27
CA ALA A 199 -2.15 -17.82 -3.09
C ALA A 199 -2.56 -17.71 -4.57
N ARG A 200 -3.86 -17.55 -4.85
CA ARG A 200 -4.34 -17.39 -6.23
C ARG A 200 -3.90 -16.07 -6.88
N LEU A 201 -3.88 -14.98 -6.13
CA LEU A 201 -3.36 -13.70 -6.61
C LEU A 201 -1.87 -13.81 -6.94
N THR A 202 -1.06 -14.36 -6.03
CA THR A 202 0.37 -14.60 -6.27
C THR A 202 0.58 -15.44 -7.51
N TRP A 203 -0.12 -16.57 -7.63
CA TRP A 203 -0.03 -17.45 -8.80
C TRP A 203 -0.39 -16.74 -10.11
N GLN A 204 -1.47 -15.94 -10.11
CA GLN A 204 -1.87 -15.14 -11.26
C GLN A 204 -0.79 -14.12 -11.66
N LEU A 205 -0.22 -13.40 -10.68
CA LEU A 205 0.82 -12.40 -10.90
C LEU A 205 2.13 -13.03 -11.42
N GLU A 206 2.53 -14.17 -10.87
CA GLU A 206 3.69 -14.95 -11.31
C GLU A 206 3.52 -15.43 -12.75
N ASN A 207 2.34 -15.95 -13.11
CA ASN A 207 2.02 -16.33 -14.49
C ASN A 207 2.09 -15.16 -15.48
N GLN A 208 1.73 -13.97 -15.03
CA GLN A 208 1.86 -12.73 -15.81
C GLN A 208 3.27 -12.12 -15.75
N LYS A 209 4.23 -12.75 -15.03
CA LYS A 209 5.60 -12.27 -14.82
C LYS A 209 5.67 -10.88 -14.19
N VAL A 210 4.73 -10.60 -13.29
CA VAL A 210 4.65 -9.34 -12.54
C VAL A 210 5.63 -9.39 -11.36
N GLU A 211 6.43 -8.34 -11.21
CA GLU A 211 7.36 -8.18 -10.09
C GLU A 211 6.59 -7.78 -8.81
N ILE A 212 6.68 -8.62 -7.76
CA ILE A 212 6.10 -8.34 -6.44
C ILE A 212 7.19 -7.71 -5.56
N LEU A 213 7.07 -6.41 -5.26
CA LEU A 213 8.18 -5.60 -4.70
C LEU A 213 8.32 -5.64 -3.17
N ASP A 214 7.29 -6.07 -2.45
CA ASP A 214 7.10 -5.86 -1.01
C ASP A 214 6.97 -7.17 -0.23
N MET A 215 7.59 -8.25 -0.71
CA MET A 215 7.68 -9.49 0.06
C MET A 215 8.68 -9.31 1.23
N TRP A 216 8.27 -8.55 2.24
CA TRP A 216 8.98 -8.37 3.52
C TRP A 216 8.61 -9.45 4.52
N GLU A 217 7.52 -10.16 4.25
CA GLU A 217 7.24 -11.45 4.85
C GLU A 217 7.87 -12.47 3.89
N ASP A 218 8.94 -13.13 4.31
CA ASP A 218 9.55 -14.25 3.58
C ASP A 218 8.52 -15.38 3.44
N TRP A 219 7.53 -15.26 2.57
CA TRP A 219 6.60 -16.34 2.17
C TRP A 219 7.13 -17.10 0.95
N ASN A 220 8.34 -16.78 0.48
CA ASN A 220 8.97 -17.51 -0.63
C ASN A 220 9.06 -19.00 -0.33
N TRP A 221 9.40 -19.36 0.91
CA TRP A 221 9.37 -20.76 1.33
C TRP A 221 7.96 -21.36 1.18
N MET A 222 6.91 -20.61 1.54
CA MET A 222 5.52 -21.07 1.42
C MET A 222 5.14 -21.31 -0.04
N ASN A 223 5.54 -20.40 -0.95
CA ASN A 223 5.27 -20.58 -2.39
C ASN A 223 5.99 -21.82 -2.94
N VAL A 224 7.24 -22.07 -2.51
CA VAL A 224 7.98 -23.29 -2.87
C VAL A 224 7.26 -24.53 -2.36
N MET A 225 6.88 -24.56 -1.07
CA MET A 225 6.16 -25.70 -0.49
C MET A 225 4.81 -25.94 -1.17
N ILE A 226 4.05 -24.87 -1.44
CA ILE A 226 2.76 -24.97 -2.15
C ILE A 226 2.98 -25.64 -3.52
N LYS A 227 4.01 -25.22 -4.24
CA LYS A 227 4.34 -25.79 -5.54
C LYS A 227 4.73 -27.26 -5.43
N ASP A 228 5.62 -27.61 -4.51
CA ASP A 228 6.05 -29.00 -4.28
C ASP A 228 4.85 -29.89 -3.91
N CYS A 229 3.95 -29.41 -3.05
CA CYS A 229 2.73 -30.12 -2.65
C CYS A 229 1.75 -30.35 -3.81
N ILE A 230 1.59 -29.36 -4.70
CA ILE A 230 0.76 -29.51 -5.91
C ILE A 230 1.40 -30.51 -6.89
N GLU A 231 2.71 -30.39 -7.14
CA GLU A 231 3.45 -31.28 -8.04
C GLU A 231 3.50 -32.73 -7.51
N SER A 232 3.42 -32.90 -6.19
CA SER A 232 3.27 -34.20 -5.51
C SER A 232 1.87 -34.82 -5.65
N GLY A 233 0.92 -34.12 -6.27
CA GLY A 233 -0.45 -34.59 -6.48
C GLY A 233 -1.36 -34.50 -5.24
N ARG A 234 -1.02 -33.70 -4.22
CA ARG A 234 -1.82 -33.55 -3.00
C ARG A 234 -3.11 -32.73 -3.19
N GLY A 235 -3.21 -31.96 -4.29
CA GLY A 235 -4.41 -31.21 -4.66
C GLY A 235 -4.11 -30.03 -5.58
N GLU A 236 -5.12 -29.19 -5.80
CA GLU A 236 -5.04 -27.94 -6.57
C GLU A 236 -5.33 -26.72 -5.69
N LEU A 237 -4.92 -25.52 -6.12
CA LEU A 237 -5.12 -24.30 -5.34
C LEU A 237 -6.55 -23.71 -5.47
N PRO A 238 -7.18 -23.30 -4.36
CA PRO A 238 -6.84 -23.56 -2.97
C PRO A 238 -7.40 -24.93 -2.56
N SER A 239 -6.64 -25.69 -1.79
CA SER A 239 -7.14 -26.87 -1.09
C SER A 239 -6.56 -26.91 0.30
N ASP A 240 -7.39 -27.20 1.31
CA ASP A 240 -6.89 -27.44 2.67
C ASP A 240 -5.87 -28.58 2.68
N LYS A 241 -5.96 -29.57 1.77
CA LYS A 241 -4.94 -30.62 1.62
C LYS A 241 -3.58 -30.10 1.18
N VAL A 242 -3.55 -29.08 0.32
CA VAL A 242 -2.30 -28.43 -0.10
C VAL A 242 -1.73 -27.66 1.08
N LEU A 243 -2.59 -26.98 1.86
CA LEU A 243 -2.17 -26.29 3.07
C LEU A 243 -1.66 -27.26 4.15
N ASP A 244 -2.34 -28.38 4.35
CA ASP A 244 -1.93 -29.44 5.28
C ASP A 244 -0.58 -30.02 4.86
N CYS A 245 -0.36 -30.29 3.56
CA CYS A 245 0.93 -30.73 3.04
C CYS A 245 2.03 -29.71 3.30
N VAL A 246 1.76 -28.44 3.04
CA VAL A 246 2.71 -27.35 3.28
C VAL A 246 3.07 -27.25 4.76
N VAL A 247 2.09 -27.44 5.64
CA VAL A 247 2.29 -27.57 7.08
C VAL A 247 3.15 -28.80 7.39
N GLU A 248 2.87 -29.97 6.82
CA GLU A 248 3.68 -31.20 6.97
C GLU A 248 5.16 -30.95 6.59
N GLU A 249 5.43 -30.37 5.43
CA GLU A 249 6.80 -30.09 4.95
C GLU A 249 7.55 -29.12 5.88
N LEU A 250 6.87 -28.07 6.35
CA LEU A 250 7.39 -27.16 7.37
C LEU A 250 7.75 -27.87 8.67
N LEU A 251 6.87 -28.76 9.13
CA LEU A 251 7.08 -29.53 10.36
C LEU A 251 8.31 -30.42 10.23
N VAL A 252 8.47 -31.09 9.09
CA VAL A 252 9.65 -31.91 8.75
C VAL A 252 10.90 -31.05 8.76
N PHE A 253 10.92 -29.94 8.00
CA PHE A 253 12.07 -29.05 7.94
C PHE A 253 12.45 -28.51 9.33
N THR A 254 11.47 -28.07 10.11
CA THR A 254 11.70 -27.53 11.45
C THR A 254 12.28 -28.60 12.36
N TYR A 255 11.72 -29.82 12.32
CA TYR A 255 12.23 -30.94 13.10
C TYR A 255 13.66 -31.33 12.70
N GLU A 256 13.97 -31.38 11.42
CA GLU A 256 15.30 -31.73 10.89
C GLU A 256 16.36 -30.66 11.17
N THR A 257 15.97 -29.39 11.15
CA THR A 257 16.88 -28.25 11.37
C THR A 257 17.30 -28.13 12.84
N TYR A 258 16.42 -28.44 13.80
CA TYR A 258 16.76 -28.36 15.22
C TYR A 258 17.44 -29.63 15.74
N SER A 259 18.64 -29.47 16.29
CA SER A 259 19.45 -30.56 16.85
C SER A 259 18.81 -31.19 18.10
N VAL A 260 19.15 -32.45 18.42
CA VAL A 260 18.69 -33.14 19.64
C VAL A 260 19.04 -32.36 20.92
N GLN A 261 20.11 -31.56 20.91
CA GLN A 261 20.57 -30.73 22.03
C GLN A 261 19.71 -29.48 22.25
N GLU A 262 19.30 -28.78 21.18
CA GLU A 262 18.43 -27.60 21.28
C GLU A 262 17.01 -27.95 21.76
N ARG A 263 16.57 -29.20 21.51
CA ARG A 263 15.32 -29.75 22.04
C ARG A 263 15.32 -29.95 23.57
N SER A 264 16.45 -29.73 24.23
CA SER A 264 16.64 -30.02 25.67
C SER A 264 17.23 -28.88 26.51
N SER A 265 17.63 -27.75 25.90
CA SER A 265 18.19 -26.62 26.66
C SER A 265 17.09 -25.84 27.41
N MET A 266 17.48 -25.06 28.42
CA MET A 266 16.60 -24.37 29.40
C MET A 266 16.74 -22.83 29.35
N VAL A 267 17.14 -22.26 28.21
CA VAL A 267 17.17 -20.80 28.01
C VAL A 267 15.75 -20.29 27.72
N GLU A 268 15.38 -19.06 28.05
CA GLU A 268 14.00 -18.55 27.91
C GLU A 268 13.43 -18.68 26.48
N CYS A 269 14.29 -18.54 25.46
CA CYS A 269 13.96 -18.83 24.06
C CYS A 269 13.73 -20.33 23.79
N SER A 270 14.48 -21.22 24.47
CA SER A 270 14.26 -22.66 24.41
C SER A 270 12.88 -23.07 24.91
N ASN A 271 12.22 -22.30 25.78
CA ASN A 271 10.88 -22.66 26.25
C ASN A 271 9.82 -22.42 25.16
N GLN A 272 9.96 -21.36 24.37
CA GLN A 272 9.11 -21.11 23.19
C GLN A 272 9.45 -22.06 22.05
N THR A 273 10.74 -22.28 21.75
CA THR A 273 11.18 -23.25 20.74
C THR A 273 10.82 -24.68 21.12
N SER A 274 10.97 -25.07 22.39
CA SER A 274 10.56 -26.38 22.88
C SER A 274 9.04 -26.53 22.89
N ARG A 275 8.28 -25.47 23.20
CA ARG A 275 6.82 -25.48 23.02
C ARG A 275 6.45 -25.70 21.56
N LEU A 276 7.06 -24.95 20.65
CA LEU A 276 6.87 -25.06 19.21
C LEU A 276 7.19 -26.49 18.74
N VAL A 277 8.40 -27.01 19.00
CA VAL A 277 8.82 -28.38 18.65
C VAL A 277 7.95 -29.46 19.32
N ARG A 278 7.49 -29.25 20.56
CA ARG A 278 6.66 -30.21 21.30
C ARG A 278 5.21 -30.24 20.81
N CYS A 279 4.63 -29.09 20.46
CA CYS A 279 3.34 -29.00 19.79
C CYS A 279 3.40 -29.55 18.36
N MET A 280 4.59 -29.53 17.74
CA MET A 280 4.82 -29.96 16.36
C MET A 280 5.40 -31.38 16.24
N ARG A 281 5.43 -32.17 17.32
CA ARG A 281 6.01 -33.53 17.33
C ARG A 281 5.04 -34.52 16.65
N PRO A 282 5.41 -35.13 15.52
CA PRO A 282 4.57 -36.14 14.88
C PRO A 282 4.76 -37.47 15.63
N SER A 283 4.01 -37.66 16.71
CA SER A 283 3.92 -38.98 17.35
C SER A 283 2.50 -39.20 17.86
N ASN A 284 1.72 -39.92 17.05
CA ASN A 284 0.36 -40.45 17.29
C ASN A 284 -0.79 -39.43 17.32
N THR A 285 -1.11 -38.85 16.16
CA THR A 285 -2.22 -37.89 16.02
C THR A 285 -3.47 -38.56 15.45
N THR A 286 -4.42 -38.86 16.34
CA THR A 286 -5.81 -39.12 15.99
C THR A 286 -6.60 -37.83 16.19
N GLY A 287 -6.66 -36.95 15.17
CA GLY A 287 -7.53 -35.77 15.19
C GLY A 287 -7.03 -34.55 14.39
N ASN A 288 -7.98 -33.79 13.83
CA ASN A 288 -7.77 -32.64 12.94
C ASN A 288 -7.42 -31.32 13.68
N THR A 289 -7.15 -31.36 14.98
CA THR A 289 -6.96 -30.19 15.85
C THR A 289 -5.57 -29.56 15.72
N ASP A 290 -4.60 -30.33 15.23
CA ASP A 290 -3.21 -29.89 15.19
C ASP A 290 -2.94 -29.02 13.95
N TYR A 291 -3.61 -29.28 12.83
CA TYR A 291 -3.48 -28.43 11.63
C TYR A 291 -4.00 -27.01 11.85
N GLU A 292 -5.12 -26.83 12.56
CA GLU A 292 -5.60 -25.49 12.92
C GLU A 292 -4.65 -24.78 13.89
N THR A 293 -4.11 -25.51 14.88
CA THR A 293 -3.16 -24.95 15.84
C THR A 293 -1.85 -24.54 15.15
N VAL A 294 -1.32 -25.38 14.26
CA VAL A 294 -0.12 -25.07 13.48
C VAL A 294 -0.40 -23.95 12.48
N ARG A 295 -1.57 -23.91 11.85
CA ARG A 295 -2.00 -22.82 10.97
C ARG A 295 -2.04 -21.48 11.70
N MET A 296 -2.60 -21.42 12.92
CA MET A 296 -2.56 -20.21 13.75
C MET A 296 -1.11 -19.80 14.11
N ILE A 297 -0.25 -20.76 14.45
CA ILE A 297 1.17 -20.52 14.75
C ILE A 297 1.95 -20.03 13.51
N LEU A 298 1.62 -20.53 12.32
CA LEU A 298 2.21 -20.12 11.04
C LEU A 298 1.64 -18.77 10.54
N GLU A 299 0.40 -18.42 10.87
CA GLU A 299 -0.12 -17.07 10.65
C GLU A 299 0.65 -16.04 11.52
N ASP A 300 1.10 -16.46 12.70
CA ASP A 300 2.00 -15.70 13.59
C ASP A 300 3.50 -15.98 13.37
N TYR A 301 3.90 -16.66 12.29
CA TYR A 301 5.27 -17.16 12.04
C TYR A 301 6.38 -16.13 12.24
N SER A 302 6.12 -14.88 11.83
CA SER A 302 7.04 -13.75 11.94
C SER A 302 7.31 -13.30 13.39
N THR A 303 6.47 -13.71 14.35
CA THR A 303 6.59 -13.35 15.77
C THR A 303 7.35 -14.40 16.59
N ILE A 304 7.37 -15.65 16.12
CA ILE A 304 7.90 -16.79 16.89
C ILE A 304 9.28 -17.21 16.40
N LEU A 305 9.54 -17.09 15.10
CA LEU A 305 10.86 -17.38 14.53
C LEU A 305 11.56 -16.05 14.23
N PRO A 306 12.82 -15.85 14.67
CA PRO A 306 13.60 -14.70 14.23
C PRO A 306 13.64 -14.68 12.70
N SER A 307 13.72 -13.48 12.10
CA SER A 307 13.94 -13.34 10.66
C SER A 307 15.06 -14.29 10.26
N MET A 308 14.75 -15.33 9.48
CA MET A 308 15.75 -16.29 9.04
C MET A 308 16.71 -15.54 8.12
N GLN A 309 17.76 -14.97 8.69
CA GLN A 309 18.87 -14.42 7.93
C GLN A 309 19.44 -15.56 7.12
N ARG A 310 19.06 -15.62 5.83
CA ARG A 310 19.56 -16.57 4.82
C ARG A 310 20.05 -17.86 5.48
N ALA A 311 19.12 -18.70 5.90
CA ALA A 311 19.47 -20.10 5.94
C ALA A 311 19.97 -20.43 4.54
N LEU A 312 21.23 -20.88 4.43
CA LEU A 312 21.64 -21.74 3.33
C LEU A 312 20.76 -22.99 3.43
N SER A 313 19.52 -22.87 2.97
CA SER A 313 18.53 -23.92 3.08
C SER A 313 18.86 -25.01 2.05
N HIS A 314 18.40 -26.23 2.32
CA HIS A 314 18.08 -27.17 1.25
C HIS A 314 17.05 -26.59 0.26
N PHE A 315 16.31 -25.56 0.67
CA PHE A 315 15.28 -24.84 -0.09
C PHE A 315 15.83 -23.59 -0.79
N SER A 316 16.95 -23.76 -1.51
CA SER A 316 17.53 -22.70 -2.35
C SER A 316 16.70 -22.57 -3.63
N LEU A 317 16.11 -21.41 -3.87
CA LEU A 317 15.67 -21.00 -5.20
C LEU A 317 16.91 -20.72 -6.07
N LYS A 318 17.08 -21.52 -7.13
CA LYS A 318 17.94 -21.16 -8.27
C LYS A 318 17.26 -20.11 -9.13
#